data_AF-A0A328C5E8-F1
#
_entry.id   AF-A0A328C5E8-F1
#
_cell.length_a   1.000
_cell.length_b   1.000
_cell.length_c   1.000
_cell.angle_alpha   90.00
_cell.angle_beta   90.00
_cell.angle_gamma   90.00
#
_symmetry.space_group_name_H-M   'P 1'
#
loop_
_entity.id
_entity.type
_entity.pdbx_description
1 polymer ?
#
loop_
_entity_poly.entity_id
_entity_poly.type
_entity_poly.pdbx_seq_one_letter_code
_entity_poly.pdbx_strand_id
1 'polypeptide(L)'
;MNMRPNSAYRLTLPTLALGLLLGCGDEPAQIAPEQRCAEEGLSAYLDATLEGPERTIRHDLARPAITGAIDVRGISVNLGARPIPGQADQADLILNFFDSSSAQNMLDTLSQRTTSAPLILQVIDATAEVTGSQGRTDLERFDCSVADDTICVQLGYDVNGDEVLGDQDHFVYHGSGGTLTVVGFDNREKTMEANFQVSLGQNMLGFEDTTTGEARGCLLPNYALGSGGRYPLQ
;
A
#
# COMPACT_ATOMS: atom_id res chain seq x y z
N MET A 1 -33.48 72.70 -40.54
CA MET A 1 -32.34 73.63 -40.62
C MET A 1 -31.34 73.24 -39.53
N ASN A 2 -30.10 72.94 -39.95
CA ASN A 2 -28.78 73.08 -39.29
C ASN A 2 -28.66 72.99 -37.75
N MET A 3 -27.67 72.39 -37.09
CA MET A 3 -26.43 71.66 -37.38
C MET A 3 -25.88 71.19 -36.00
N ARG A 4 -25.39 69.93 -35.90
CA ARG A 4 -24.23 69.33 -35.15
C ARG A 4 -23.71 69.93 -33.80
N PRO A 5 -22.87 69.19 -33.03
CA PRO A 5 -22.94 67.79 -32.60
C PRO A 5 -22.59 67.58 -31.09
N ASN A 6 -22.91 66.39 -30.59
CA ASN A 6 -22.46 65.82 -29.31
C ASN A 6 -20.92 65.83 -29.14
N SER A 7 -20.44 66.08 -27.93
CA SER A 7 -19.11 65.67 -27.47
C SER A 7 -19.19 65.20 -26.02
N ALA A 8 -19.14 63.88 -25.88
CA ALA A 8 -19.04 63.18 -24.61
C ALA A 8 -17.58 63.22 -24.12
N TYR A 9 -17.34 63.80 -22.95
CA TYR A 9 -16.07 63.64 -22.24
C TYR A 9 -16.04 62.25 -21.59
N ARG A 10 -15.31 61.32 -22.22
CA ARG A 10 -14.88 60.07 -21.60
C ARG A 10 -13.68 60.37 -20.72
N LEU A 11 -13.89 60.36 -19.40
CA LEU A 11 -12.81 60.18 -18.44
C LEU A 11 -12.37 58.72 -18.48
N THR A 12 -11.15 58.49 -18.95
CA THR A 12 -10.42 57.24 -18.89
C THR A 12 -10.09 56.91 -17.44
N LEU A 13 -10.71 55.86 -16.88
CA LEU A 13 -10.18 55.16 -15.72
C LEU A 13 -8.95 54.33 -16.15
N PRO A 14 -7.87 54.29 -15.35
CA PRO A 14 -6.80 53.34 -15.58
C PRO A 14 -7.33 51.93 -15.25
N THR A 15 -7.47 51.11 -16.28
CA THR A 15 -7.60 49.66 -16.15
C THR A 15 -6.31 49.15 -15.50
N LEU A 16 -6.38 48.86 -14.19
CA LEU A 16 -5.48 47.91 -13.55
C LEU A 16 -5.75 46.55 -14.17
N ALA A 17 -5.09 46.30 -15.29
CA ALA A 17 -4.90 44.97 -15.83
C ALA A 17 -3.97 44.23 -14.86
N LEU A 18 -4.56 43.61 -13.83
CA LEU A 18 -3.89 42.53 -13.13
C LEU A 18 -3.82 41.38 -14.13
N GLY A 19 -2.70 41.31 -14.85
CA GLY A 19 -2.32 40.14 -15.62
C GLY A 19 -2.17 38.97 -14.65
N LEU A 20 -3.20 38.13 -14.58
CA LEU A 20 -3.05 36.75 -14.12
C LEU A 20 -2.21 36.05 -15.20
N LEU A 21 -0.90 36.13 -14.99
CA LEU A 21 0.08 35.29 -15.64
C LEU A 21 -0.26 33.84 -15.33
N LEU A 22 -0.40 33.08 -16.41
CA LEU A 22 -0.31 31.64 -16.50
C LEU A 22 0.70 31.08 -15.50
N GLY A 23 0.21 30.48 -14.42
CA GLY A 23 0.91 29.40 -13.72
C GLY A 23 0.62 28.10 -14.47
N CYS A 24 1.57 27.68 -15.29
CA CYS A 24 1.54 26.40 -15.97
C CYS A 24 1.64 25.26 -14.95
N GLY A 25 0.67 24.34 -15.00
CA GLY A 25 0.80 22.97 -14.48
C GLY A 25 1.13 22.87 -13.00
N ASP A 26 0.14 23.11 -12.13
CA ASP A 26 0.13 22.37 -10.88
C ASP A 26 0.12 20.89 -11.26
N GLU A 27 1.22 20.17 -11.00
CA GLU A 27 1.11 18.72 -10.82
C GLU A 27 -0.04 18.52 -9.83
N PRO A 28 -1.03 17.68 -10.14
CA PRO A 28 -2.14 17.46 -9.22
C PRO A 28 -1.52 17.12 -7.87
N ALA A 29 -1.91 17.87 -6.83
CA ALA A 29 -1.41 17.66 -5.48
C ALA A 29 -1.43 16.16 -5.19
N GLN A 30 -0.30 15.59 -4.77
CA GLN A 30 -0.27 14.17 -4.41
C GLN A 30 -1.22 13.96 -3.24
N ILE A 31 -2.41 13.46 -3.54
CA ILE A 31 -3.43 13.12 -2.55
C ILE A 31 -2.86 11.99 -1.69
N ALA A 32 -2.90 12.15 -0.37
CA ALA A 32 -2.43 11.12 0.54
C ALA A 32 -3.28 9.85 0.38
N PRO A 33 -2.71 8.64 0.54
CA PRO A 33 -3.45 7.39 0.35
C PRO A 33 -4.80 7.36 1.09
N GLU A 34 -4.83 7.73 2.37
CA GLU A 34 -6.02 7.75 3.20
C GLU A 34 -7.12 8.69 2.65
N GLN A 35 -6.72 9.84 2.12
CA GLN A 35 -7.64 10.78 1.49
C GLN A 35 -8.20 10.19 0.20
N ARG A 36 -7.38 9.49 -0.58
CA ARG A 36 -7.83 8.83 -1.81
C ARG A 36 -8.81 7.69 -1.51
N CYS A 37 -8.55 6.86 -0.50
CA CYS A 37 -9.51 5.85 -0.07
C CYS A 37 -10.86 6.47 0.32
N ALA A 38 -10.83 7.55 1.12
CA ALA A 38 -12.05 8.20 1.61
C ALA A 38 -12.85 8.91 0.50
N GLU A 39 -12.19 9.69 -0.36
CA GLU A 39 -12.84 10.47 -1.43
C GLU A 39 -13.47 9.58 -2.50
N GLU A 40 -12.79 8.49 -2.87
CA GLU A 40 -13.24 7.57 -3.92
C GLU A 40 -14.04 6.38 -3.38
N GLY A 41 -14.23 6.27 -2.06
CA GLY A 41 -14.92 5.16 -1.43
C GLY A 41 -14.24 3.81 -1.68
N LEU A 42 -12.91 3.80 -1.73
CA LEU A 42 -12.13 2.60 -2.01
C LEU A 42 -11.86 1.83 -0.72
N SER A 43 -11.99 0.51 -0.81
CA SER A 43 -11.51 -0.39 0.25
C SER A 43 -9.99 -0.57 0.25
N ALA A 44 -9.30 -0.24 -0.84
CA ALA A 44 -7.85 -0.16 -0.86
C ALA A 44 -7.33 0.74 -1.96
N TYR A 45 -6.13 1.24 -1.71
CA TYR A 45 -5.31 1.93 -2.68
C TYR A 45 -3.84 1.58 -2.43
N LEU A 46 -3.10 1.27 -3.50
CA LEU A 46 -1.65 1.07 -3.46
C LEU A 46 -0.99 1.93 -4.55
N ASP A 47 -0.03 2.77 -4.14
CA ASP A 47 0.98 3.41 -5.00
C ASP A 47 2.31 2.68 -4.76
N ALA A 48 2.74 1.85 -5.72
CA ALA A 48 4.04 1.18 -5.63
C ALA A 48 4.94 1.57 -6.79
N THR A 49 6.21 1.82 -6.50
CA THR A 49 7.25 2.06 -7.50
C THR A 49 8.29 0.97 -7.37
N LEU A 50 8.42 0.11 -8.39
CA LEU A 50 9.47 -0.89 -8.47
C LEU A 50 10.58 -0.37 -9.38
N GLU A 51 11.79 -0.29 -8.85
CA GLU A 51 12.99 0.17 -9.54
C GLU A 51 13.84 -1.03 -9.97
N GLY A 52 13.81 -1.34 -11.26
CA GLY A 52 14.70 -2.34 -11.86
C GLY A 52 15.83 -1.68 -12.67
N PRO A 53 16.87 -2.45 -13.07
CA PRO A 53 18.03 -1.93 -13.80
C PRO A 53 17.70 -1.24 -15.13
N GLU A 54 16.52 -1.47 -15.70
CA GLU A 54 16.12 -0.87 -16.99
C GLU A 54 14.80 -0.07 -16.95
N ARG A 55 13.98 -0.18 -15.88
CA ARG A 55 12.63 0.41 -15.83
C ARG A 55 12.16 0.69 -14.40
N THR A 56 11.47 1.82 -14.25
CA THR A 56 10.62 2.13 -13.08
C THR A 56 9.19 1.72 -13.40
N ILE A 57 8.57 0.91 -12.54
CA ILE A 57 7.18 0.46 -12.71
C ILE A 57 6.35 1.10 -11.62
N ARG A 58 5.40 1.95 -12.01
CA ARG A 58 4.45 2.56 -11.09
C ARG A 58 3.11 1.82 -11.13
N HIS A 59 2.66 1.39 -9.98
CA HIS A 59 1.34 0.83 -9.74
C HIS A 59 0.52 1.89 -9.00
N ASP A 60 -0.49 2.46 -9.64
CA ASP A 60 -1.54 3.29 -9.00
C ASP A 60 -2.82 2.43 -9.03
N LEU A 61 -3.15 1.79 -7.91
CA LEU A 61 -4.11 0.68 -7.85
C LEU A 61 -5.27 0.98 -6.90
N ALA A 62 -6.32 1.61 -7.42
CA ALA A 62 -7.59 1.75 -6.72
C ALA A 62 -8.40 0.44 -6.77
N ARG A 63 -8.92 -0.02 -5.63
CA ARG A 63 -9.82 -1.19 -5.58
C ARG A 63 -11.05 -0.92 -4.69
N PRO A 64 -12.27 -0.91 -5.27
CA PRO A 64 -13.49 -0.60 -4.52
C PRO A 64 -13.87 -1.69 -3.52
N ALA A 65 -13.46 -2.94 -3.76
CA ALA A 65 -13.65 -4.05 -2.83
C ALA A 65 -12.43 -4.98 -2.84
N ILE A 66 -11.81 -5.17 -1.67
CA ILE A 66 -10.73 -6.14 -1.45
C ILE A 66 -11.17 -7.18 -0.42
N THR A 67 -10.58 -8.37 -0.52
CA THR A 67 -10.70 -9.43 0.47
C THR A 67 -9.33 -9.66 1.08
N GLY A 68 -9.27 -9.65 2.41
CA GLY A 68 -8.12 -10.17 3.12
C GLY A 68 -8.38 -11.61 3.58
N ALA A 69 -7.30 -12.33 3.87
CA ALA A 69 -7.32 -13.59 4.57
C ALA A 69 -6.52 -13.44 5.87
N ILE A 70 -7.06 -13.98 6.95
CA ILE A 70 -6.29 -14.21 8.17
C ILE A 70 -6.04 -15.71 8.24
N ASP A 71 -4.78 -16.10 8.25
CA ASP A 71 -4.36 -17.49 8.43
C ASP A 71 -3.41 -17.62 9.63
N VAL A 72 -2.83 -18.81 9.82
CA VAL A 72 -1.93 -19.09 10.95
C VAL A 72 -0.59 -18.36 10.86
N ARG A 73 -0.23 -17.86 9.67
CA ARG A 73 1.03 -17.18 9.40
C ARG A 73 0.87 -15.67 9.50
N GLY A 74 -0.27 -15.11 9.11
CA GLY A 74 -0.47 -13.68 9.30
C GLY A 74 -1.74 -13.14 8.66
N ILE A 75 -1.65 -11.88 8.23
CA ILE A 75 -2.70 -11.16 7.51
C ILE A 75 -2.25 -11.01 6.06
N SER A 76 -2.95 -11.66 5.15
CA SER A 76 -2.75 -11.51 3.72
C SER A 76 -3.85 -10.65 3.13
N VAL A 77 -3.49 -9.72 2.25
CA VAL A 77 -4.43 -8.87 1.54
C VAL A 77 -4.26 -9.09 0.06
N ASN A 78 -5.30 -9.66 -0.57
CA ASN A 78 -5.35 -9.81 -2.01
C ASN A 78 -5.76 -8.46 -2.62
N LEU A 79 -4.87 -7.89 -3.44
CA LEU A 79 -5.09 -6.65 -4.20
C LEU A 79 -5.63 -6.95 -5.62
N GLY A 80 -5.72 -8.21 -6.00
CA GLY A 80 -6.40 -8.75 -7.19
C GLY A 80 -5.46 -8.92 -8.36
N ALA A 81 -5.99 -9.53 -9.43
CA ALA A 81 -5.21 -9.84 -10.63
C ALA A 81 -4.60 -8.57 -11.23
N ARG A 82 -3.30 -8.61 -11.51
CA ARG A 82 -2.51 -7.53 -12.10
C ARG A 82 -1.56 -8.05 -13.16
N PRO A 83 -1.26 -7.25 -14.20
CA PRO A 83 -0.18 -7.56 -15.13
C PRO A 83 1.12 -7.76 -14.38
N ILE A 84 1.80 -8.85 -14.70
CA ILE A 84 3.13 -9.13 -14.18
C ILE A 84 4.14 -8.29 -14.98
N PRO A 85 4.98 -7.47 -14.33
CA PRO A 85 6.08 -6.76 -14.97
C PRO A 85 6.87 -7.58 -15.99
N GLY A 86 6.93 -7.09 -17.23
CA GLY A 86 7.72 -7.71 -18.30
C GLY A 86 7.14 -9.02 -18.86
N GLN A 87 5.93 -9.42 -18.45
CA GLN A 87 5.25 -10.62 -18.91
C GLN A 87 3.88 -10.30 -19.51
N ALA A 88 3.34 -11.22 -20.30
CA ALA A 88 2.01 -11.07 -20.93
C ALA A 88 0.86 -11.47 -19.99
N ASP A 89 1.17 -12.25 -18.96
CA ASP A 89 0.19 -12.83 -18.05
C ASP A 89 -0.17 -11.90 -16.88
N GLN A 90 -1.19 -12.31 -16.13
CA GLN A 90 -1.65 -11.64 -14.92
C GLN A 90 -1.65 -12.62 -13.75
N ALA A 91 -1.39 -12.10 -12.56
CA ALA A 91 -1.39 -12.84 -11.30
C ALA A 91 -1.94 -11.96 -10.18
N ASP A 92 -2.43 -12.56 -9.10
CA ASP A 92 -2.95 -11.81 -7.97
C ASP A 92 -1.80 -11.13 -7.22
N LEU A 93 -1.89 -9.82 -7.02
CA LEU A 93 -0.92 -9.09 -6.20
C LEU A 93 -1.31 -9.25 -4.73
N ILE A 94 -0.43 -9.82 -3.91
CA ILE A 94 -0.65 -10.10 -2.50
C ILE A 94 0.27 -9.22 -1.65
N LEU A 95 -0.30 -8.63 -0.59
CA LEU A 95 0.43 -7.91 0.46
C LEU A 95 0.24 -8.65 1.79
N ASN A 96 1.33 -9.09 2.41
CA ASN A 96 1.35 -9.86 3.65
C ASN A 96 1.92 -9.04 4.81
N PHE A 97 1.30 -9.17 5.97
CA PHE A 97 1.77 -8.69 7.27
C PHE A 97 1.98 -9.87 8.21
N PHE A 98 3.13 -9.90 8.87
CA PHE A 98 3.58 -11.06 9.63
C PHE A 98 4.15 -10.65 11.00
N ASP A 99 3.90 -11.49 12.00
CA ASP A 99 4.42 -11.42 13.37
C ASP A 99 5.04 -12.79 13.72
N SER A 100 6.31 -12.77 14.14
CA SER A 100 7.10 -13.97 14.47
C SER A 100 6.58 -14.76 15.66
N SER A 101 5.83 -14.11 16.56
CA SER A 101 5.30 -14.72 17.77
C SER A 101 4.07 -15.58 17.49
N SER A 102 3.16 -15.13 16.61
CA SER A 102 2.06 -15.88 15.98
C SER A 102 1.02 -14.92 15.40
N ALA A 103 0.25 -15.39 14.41
CA ALA A 103 -0.91 -14.66 13.92
C ALA A 103 -1.92 -14.33 15.04
N GLN A 104 -2.16 -15.24 15.99
CA GLN A 104 -3.10 -14.98 17.08
C GLN A 104 -2.62 -13.83 17.99
N ASN A 105 -1.35 -13.83 18.38
CA ASN A 105 -0.78 -12.76 19.20
C ASN A 105 -0.87 -11.40 18.49
N MET A 106 -0.61 -11.37 17.18
CA MET A 106 -0.79 -10.17 16.36
C MET A 106 -2.24 -9.66 16.43
N LEU A 107 -3.23 -10.52 16.16
CA LEU A 107 -4.65 -10.12 16.15
C LEU A 107 -5.12 -9.60 17.51
N ASP A 108 -4.74 -10.28 18.59
CA ASP A 108 -5.07 -9.87 19.96
C ASP A 108 -4.43 -8.51 20.30
N THR A 109 -3.16 -8.34 19.94
CA THR A 109 -2.41 -7.09 20.18
C THR A 109 -2.98 -5.93 19.37
N LEU A 110 -3.27 -6.13 18.09
CA LEU A 110 -3.91 -5.13 17.23
C LEU A 110 -5.27 -4.75 17.83
N SER A 111 -6.13 -5.74 18.11
CA SER A 111 -7.47 -5.49 18.65
C SER A 111 -7.45 -4.74 19.98
N GLN A 112 -6.54 -5.09 20.89
CA GLN A 112 -6.43 -4.44 22.18
C GLN A 112 -5.92 -3.00 22.05
N ARG A 113 -4.86 -2.79 21.27
CA ARG A 113 -4.10 -1.54 21.26
C ARG A 113 -4.72 -0.46 20.37
N THR A 114 -5.47 -0.83 19.34
CA THR A 114 -6.16 0.15 18.47
C THR A 114 -7.47 0.68 19.05
N THR A 115 -7.89 0.23 20.24
CA THR A 115 -9.15 0.68 20.88
C THR A 115 -9.16 2.16 21.27
N SER A 116 -8.00 2.75 21.51
CA SER A 116 -7.87 4.08 22.12
C SER A 116 -7.12 5.08 21.25
N ALA A 117 -6.26 4.61 20.36
CA ALA A 117 -5.52 5.42 19.38
C ALA A 117 -5.02 4.54 18.23
N PRO A 118 -4.66 5.12 17.07
CA PRO A 118 -3.94 4.40 16.03
C PRO A 118 -2.64 3.79 16.57
N LEU A 119 -2.35 2.56 16.15
CA LEU A 119 -1.10 1.87 16.44
C LEU A 119 -0.12 2.06 15.28
N ILE A 120 1.11 2.48 15.58
CA ILE A 120 2.17 2.66 14.58
C ILE A 120 3.21 1.56 14.78
N LEU A 121 3.43 0.77 13.73
CA LEU A 121 4.38 -0.34 13.70
C LEU A 121 5.52 0.00 12.74
N GLN A 122 6.75 -0.28 13.17
CA GLN A 122 7.93 -0.15 12.34
C GLN A 122 8.11 -1.41 11.50
N VAL A 123 8.37 -1.23 10.20
CA VAL A 123 8.71 -2.35 9.33
C VAL A 123 10.17 -2.71 9.56
N ILE A 124 10.43 -3.97 9.92
CA ILE A 124 11.78 -4.48 10.09
C ILE A 124 12.42 -4.77 8.73
N ASP A 125 13.73 -4.54 8.62
CA ASP A 125 14.51 -4.90 7.44
C ASP A 125 14.68 -6.42 7.33
N ALA A 126 13.76 -7.06 6.62
CA ALA A 126 13.77 -8.49 6.36
C ALA A 126 14.58 -8.85 5.09
N THR A 127 15.49 -7.97 4.65
CA THR A 127 16.30 -8.17 3.45
C THR A 127 17.77 -8.38 3.79
N ALA A 128 18.24 -7.80 4.91
CA ALA A 128 19.63 -7.92 5.35
C ALA A 128 20.07 -9.35 5.70
N GLU A 129 19.17 -10.20 6.21
CA GLU A 129 19.51 -11.58 6.61
C GLU A 129 19.39 -12.60 5.46
N VAL A 130 18.95 -12.14 4.28
CA VAL A 130 18.72 -12.99 3.11
C VAL A 130 20.03 -13.20 2.37
N THR A 131 20.78 -14.22 2.78
CA THR A 131 22.00 -14.65 2.07
C THR A 131 21.90 -16.13 1.69
N GLY A 132 22.17 -16.48 0.43
CA GLY A 132 22.10 -17.86 -0.07
C GLY A 132 20.77 -18.25 -0.74
N SER A 133 20.63 -19.53 -1.13
CA SER A 133 19.66 -19.96 -2.15
C SER A 133 18.42 -20.74 -1.72
N GLN A 134 18.29 -21.11 -0.44
CA GLN A 134 17.15 -21.93 0.01
C GLN A 134 16.31 -21.17 1.03
N GLY A 135 15.01 -21.05 0.71
CA GLY A 135 14.02 -20.25 1.39
C GLY A 135 14.45 -18.80 1.42
N ARG A 136 14.09 -17.97 0.44
CA ARG A 136 14.26 -16.51 0.58
C ARG A 136 12.93 -15.88 1.02
N THR A 137 11.81 -16.43 0.57
CA THR A 137 10.47 -15.83 0.68
C THR A 137 9.75 -16.01 2.02
N ASP A 138 10.33 -16.74 2.98
CA ASP A 138 9.63 -17.01 4.24
C ASP A 138 9.93 -15.93 5.28
N LEU A 139 8.88 -15.24 5.73
CA LEU A 139 8.95 -14.20 6.76
C LEU A 139 9.13 -14.76 8.17
N GLU A 140 8.85 -16.04 8.42
CA GLU A 140 8.87 -16.67 9.76
C GLU A 140 10.26 -16.64 10.42
N ARG A 141 11.31 -16.43 9.65
CA ARG A 141 12.70 -16.37 10.16
C ARG A 141 13.06 -15.04 10.81
N PHE A 142 12.33 -13.96 10.52
CA PHE A 142 12.71 -12.61 10.94
C PHE A 142 12.03 -12.25 12.25
N ASP A 143 12.79 -11.61 13.15
CA ASP A 143 12.30 -11.24 14.46
C ASP A 143 11.52 -9.90 14.40
N CYS A 144 10.22 -10.00 14.24
CA CYS A 144 9.29 -8.88 14.27
C CYS A 144 8.07 -9.25 15.12
N SER A 145 7.74 -8.41 16.10
CA SER A 145 6.62 -8.60 16.99
C SER A 145 5.81 -7.31 17.11
N VAL A 146 4.50 -7.42 16.90
CA VAL A 146 3.58 -6.30 17.07
C VAL A 146 3.52 -5.86 18.55
N ALA A 147 3.85 -6.75 19.48
CA ALA A 147 4.01 -6.41 20.89
C ALA A 147 5.18 -5.45 21.14
N ASP A 148 6.23 -5.53 20.32
CA ASP A 148 7.43 -4.69 20.35
C ASP A 148 7.38 -3.55 19.32
N ASP A 149 6.19 -3.20 18.83
CA ASP A 149 5.95 -2.14 17.85
C ASP A 149 6.63 -2.37 16.49
N THR A 150 6.82 -3.64 16.11
CA THR A 150 7.47 -4.03 14.86
C THR A 150 6.61 -4.99 14.04
N ILE A 151 6.81 -5.03 12.72
CA ILE A 151 6.06 -5.89 11.79
C ILE A 151 6.95 -6.30 10.62
N CYS A 152 6.78 -7.51 10.11
CA CYS A 152 7.36 -7.92 8.83
C CYS A 152 6.33 -7.76 7.71
N VAL A 153 6.79 -7.31 6.55
CA VAL A 153 5.94 -7.06 5.37
C VAL A 153 6.51 -7.76 4.15
N GLN A 154 5.63 -8.27 3.30
CA GLN A 154 6.00 -8.82 2.00
C GLN A 154 4.97 -8.45 0.94
N LEU A 155 5.43 -8.19 -0.28
CA LEU A 155 4.61 -7.88 -1.45
C LEU A 155 5.06 -8.77 -2.62
N GLY A 156 4.12 -9.37 -3.36
CA GLY A 156 4.48 -10.19 -4.52
C GLY A 156 3.29 -10.64 -5.35
N TYR A 157 3.58 -11.29 -6.48
CA TYR A 157 2.57 -11.82 -7.40
C TYR A 157 2.38 -13.31 -7.19
N ASP A 158 1.21 -13.69 -6.68
CA ASP A 158 0.76 -15.07 -6.57
C ASP A 158 0.38 -15.61 -7.95
N VAL A 159 1.28 -16.43 -8.52
CA VAL A 159 1.08 -17.04 -9.85
C VAL A 159 0.50 -18.44 -9.76
N ASN A 160 0.61 -19.09 -8.59
CA ASN A 160 0.14 -20.46 -8.39
C ASN A 160 -1.34 -20.52 -7.92
N GLY A 161 -1.87 -19.38 -7.47
CA GLY A 161 -3.26 -19.14 -7.08
C GLY A 161 -3.62 -19.69 -5.69
N ASP A 162 -2.65 -19.84 -4.79
CA ASP A 162 -2.87 -20.39 -3.45
C ASP A 162 -2.97 -19.32 -2.33
N GLU A 163 -2.88 -18.03 -2.69
CA GLU A 163 -2.91 -16.86 -1.80
C GLU A 163 -1.72 -16.78 -0.83
N VAL A 164 -0.64 -17.51 -1.11
CA VAL A 164 0.58 -17.58 -0.32
C VAL A 164 1.78 -17.21 -1.18
N LEU A 165 2.56 -16.22 -0.73
CA LEU A 165 3.80 -15.89 -1.44
C LEU A 165 4.93 -16.86 -1.07
N GLY A 166 5.54 -17.47 -2.08
CA GLY A 166 6.58 -18.48 -1.95
C GLY A 166 7.55 -18.53 -3.12
N ASP A 167 8.37 -19.58 -3.14
CA ASP A 167 9.42 -19.79 -4.17
C ASP A 167 8.86 -20.03 -5.59
N GLN A 168 7.56 -20.31 -5.72
CA GLN A 168 6.88 -20.56 -7.00
C GLN A 168 6.26 -19.30 -7.62
N ASP A 169 6.29 -18.18 -6.89
CA ASP A 169 5.66 -16.92 -7.27
C ASP A 169 6.58 -16.01 -8.06
N HIS A 170 6.10 -14.82 -8.41
CA HIS A 170 6.87 -13.83 -9.15
C HIS A 170 7.07 -12.55 -8.34
N PHE A 171 8.26 -11.96 -8.46
CA PHE A 171 8.62 -10.66 -7.86
C PHE A 171 8.20 -10.54 -6.39
N VAL A 172 8.76 -11.40 -5.53
CA VAL A 172 8.48 -11.40 -4.10
C VAL A 172 9.49 -10.48 -3.42
N TYR A 173 9.01 -9.44 -2.76
CA TYR A 173 9.81 -8.44 -2.05
C TYR A 173 9.49 -8.45 -0.56
N HIS A 174 10.52 -8.36 0.26
CA HIS A 174 10.37 -8.09 1.69
C HIS A 174 10.47 -6.59 1.96
N GLY A 175 9.82 -6.13 3.03
CA GLY A 175 10.05 -4.80 3.58
C GLY A 175 11.51 -4.67 4.06
N SER A 176 12.17 -3.61 3.64
CA SER A 176 13.48 -3.16 4.17
C SER A 176 13.35 -2.05 5.21
N GLY A 177 12.15 -1.46 5.36
CA GLY A 177 11.89 -0.40 6.31
C GLY A 177 10.57 0.32 6.05
N GLY A 178 10.23 1.28 6.89
CA GLY A 178 9.00 2.08 6.79
C GLY A 178 8.04 1.84 7.95
N THR A 179 6.76 2.14 7.74
CA THR A 179 5.74 2.12 8.78
C THR A 179 4.40 1.55 8.30
N LEU A 180 3.72 0.85 9.21
CA LEU A 180 2.31 0.48 9.11
C LEU A 180 1.56 1.18 10.25
N THR A 181 0.60 2.03 9.92
CA THR A 181 -0.31 2.66 10.88
C THR A 181 -1.65 1.96 10.83
N VAL A 182 -1.98 1.19 11.86
CA VAL A 182 -3.29 0.57 12.02
C VAL A 182 -4.19 1.56 12.75
N VAL A 183 -5.13 2.14 12.02
CA VAL A 183 -6.08 3.15 12.53
C VAL A 183 -7.16 2.48 13.36
N GLY A 184 -7.65 1.32 12.89
CA GLY A 184 -8.68 0.55 13.56
C GLY A 184 -8.57 -0.93 13.21
N PHE A 185 -8.84 -1.78 14.19
CA PHE A 185 -8.91 -3.22 14.00
C PHE A 185 -10.10 -3.76 14.79
N ASP A 186 -11.07 -4.34 14.09
CA ASP A 186 -12.22 -5.00 14.70
C ASP A 186 -12.23 -6.47 14.27
N ASN A 187 -11.83 -7.33 15.19
CA ASN A 187 -11.81 -8.76 14.94
C ASN A 187 -13.22 -9.40 14.86
N ARG A 188 -14.24 -8.77 15.45
CA ARG A 188 -15.63 -9.27 15.41
C ARG A 188 -16.22 -9.04 14.04
N GLU A 189 -16.02 -7.83 13.52
CA GLU A 189 -16.43 -7.46 12.16
C GLU A 189 -15.43 -7.95 11.09
N LYS A 190 -14.27 -8.46 11.53
CA LYS A 190 -13.18 -8.93 10.66
C LYS A 190 -12.72 -7.84 9.71
N THR A 191 -12.48 -6.65 10.24
CA THR A 191 -12.05 -5.48 9.49
C THR A 191 -10.77 -4.90 10.07
N MET A 192 -9.97 -4.31 9.19
CA MET A 192 -8.80 -3.52 9.56
C MET A 192 -8.79 -2.27 8.69
N GLU A 193 -8.60 -1.12 9.32
CA GLU A 193 -8.24 0.13 8.65
C GLU A 193 -6.76 0.41 8.90
N ALA A 194 -5.97 0.48 7.84
CA ALA A 194 -4.55 0.74 7.94
C ALA A 194 -4.01 1.58 6.79
N ASN A 195 -2.96 2.34 7.08
CA ASN A 195 -2.13 3.05 6.11
C ASN A 195 -0.72 2.51 6.21
N PHE A 196 -0.03 2.39 5.07
CA PHE A 196 1.35 1.91 5.06
C PHE A 196 2.21 2.74 4.12
N GLN A 197 3.48 2.80 4.46
CA GLN A 197 4.56 3.28 3.61
C GLN A 197 5.77 2.40 3.89
N VAL A 198 6.19 1.62 2.91
CA VAL A 198 7.19 0.57 3.05
C VAL A 198 8.23 0.74 1.95
N SER A 199 9.50 0.72 2.32
CA SER A 199 10.59 0.48 1.40
C SER A 199 10.71 -1.03 1.17
N LEU A 200 10.81 -1.44 -0.09
CA LEU A 200 10.96 -2.82 -0.51
C LEU A 200 12.43 -3.09 -0.80
N GLY A 201 13.00 -4.14 -0.21
CA GLY A 201 14.34 -4.58 -0.58
C GLY A 201 14.36 -5.35 -1.88
N GLN A 202 15.42 -6.13 -2.09
CA GLN A 202 15.65 -6.82 -3.36
C GLN A 202 14.62 -7.93 -3.60
N ASN A 203 14.33 -8.21 -4.87
CA ASN A 203 13.54 -9.37 -5.26
C ASN A 203 14.19 -10.67 -4.73
N MET A 204 13.36 -11.50 -4.11
CA MET A 204 13.76 -12.69 -3.39
C MET A 204 13.91 -13.91 -4.29
N LEU A 205 13.41 -13.84 -5.53
CA LEU A 205 13.34 -14.99 -6.44
C LEU A 205 14.37 -14.97 -7.58
N GLY A 206 15.19 -13.91 -7.67
CA GLY A 206 16.33 -13.83 -8.59
C GLY A 206 17.63 -13.55 -7.86
N PHE A 207 18.71 -14.28 -8.18
CA PHE A 207 20.05 -13.95 -7.66
C PHE A 207 20.67 -12.74 -8.37
N GLU A 208 20.28 -12.52 -9.63
CA GLU A 208 20.73 -11.40 -10.46
C GLU A 208 19.68 -10.27 -10.52
N ASP A 209 18.48 -10.51 -10.00
CA ASP A 209 17.42 -9.52 -9.93
C ASP A 209 17.58 -8.67 -8.67
N THR A 210 18.16 -7.49 -8.84
CA THR A 210 18.36 -6.51 -7.77
C THR A 210 17.26 -5.46 -7.72
N THR A 211 16.10 -5.73 -8.35
CA THR A 211 14.97 -4.79 -8.34
C THR A 211 14.54 -4.52 -6.89
N THR A 212 14.35 -3.26 -6.55
CA THR A 212 13.87 -2.78 -5.24
C THR A 212 12.64 -1.92 -5.44
N GLY A 213 12.11 -1.29 -4.39
CA GLY A 213 11.04 -0.34 -4.60
C GLY A 213 10.51 0.35 -3.35
N GLU A 214 9.39 1.03 -3.52
CA GLU A 214 8.59 1.59 -2.45
C GLU A 214 7.12 1.24 -2.69
N ALA A 215 6.38 1.02 -1.62
CA ALA A 215 4.95 0.76 -1.64
C ALA A 215 4.27 1.58 -0.55
N ARG A 216 3.27 2.38 -0.92
CA ARG A 216 2.45 3.15 0.03
C ARG A 216 0.99 3.02 -0.29
N GLY A 217 0.12 3.04 0.72
CA GLY A 217 -1.29 2.78 0.48
C GLY A 217 -2.18 2.86 1.71
N CYS A 218 -3.46 2.63 1.48
CA CYS A 218 -4.50 2.47 2.49
C CYS A 218 -5.26 1.16 2.26
N LEU A 219 -5.71 0.55 3.34
CA LEU A 219 -6.35 -0.76 3.38
C LEU A 219 -7.56 -0.71 4.32
N LEU A 220 -8.69 -1.18 3.81
CA LEU A 220 -9.96 -1.43 4.52
C LEU A 220 -10.48 -2.84 4.17
N PRO A 221 -9.68 -3.91 4.26
CA PRO A 221 -10.13 -5.27 3.97
C PRO A 221 -11.21 -5.74 4.93
N ASN A 222 -12.12 -6.54 4.37
CA ASN A 222 -12.89 -7.51 5.14
C ASN A 222 -12.17 -8.85 5.06
N TYR A 223 -12.00 -9.52 6.20
CA TYR A 223 -11.27 -10.78 6.27
C TYR A 223 -12.20 -12.00 6.28
N ALA A 224 -11.88 -12.98 5.44
CA ALA A 224 -12.31 -14.34 5.67
C ALA A 224 -11.40 -14.97 6.75
N LEU A 225 -12.01 -15.71 7.69
CA LEU A 225 -11.23 -16.62 8.54
C LEU A 225 -10.93 -17.84 7.69
N GLY A 226 -9.64 -18.13 7.47
CA GLY A 226 -9.21 -19.25 6.62
C GLY A 226 -9.80 -20.60 7.07
N SER A 227 -9.81 -21.57 6.14
CA SER A 227 -10.37 -22.92 6.32
C SER A 227 -9.65 -23.79 7.36
N GLY A 228 -8.58 -23.29 7.99
CA GLY A 228 -7.71 -24.06 8.90
C GLY A 228 -7.69 -23.62 10.37
N GLY A 229 -8.39 -22.55 10.78
CA GLY A 229 -8.23 -22.02 12.14
C GLY A 229 -9.49 -21.36 12.67
N ARG A 230 -10.18 -22.03 13.60
CA ARG A 230 -11.21 -21.42 14.44
C ARG A 230 -10.54 -20.38 15.35
N TYR A 231 -10.58 -19.11 14.98
CA TYR A 231 -10.41 -18.02 15.94
C TYR A 231 -11.74 -17.30 16.17
N PRO A 232 -12.69 -17.88 16.93
CA PRO A 232 -13.68 -17.07 17.63
C PRO A 232 -12.99 -16.46 18.85
N LEU A 233 -12.69 -15.15 18.80
CA LEU A 233 -12.33 -14.41 20.00
C LEU A 233 -13.62 -13.83 20.58
N GLN A 234 -14.01 -14.35 21.76
CA GLN A 234 -15.20 -13.93 22.51
C GLN A 234 -15.06 -12.47 22.98
#